data_AF-A0A960XJL7-F1
#
_entry.id   AF-A0A960XJL7-F1
#
_cell.length_a   1.000
_cell.length_b   1.000
_cell.length_c   1.000
_cell.angle_alpha   90.00
_cell.angle_beta   90.00
_cell.angle_gamma   90.00
#
_symmetry.space_group_name_H-M   'P 1'
#
loop_
_entity.id
_entity.type
_entity.pdbx_description
1 polymer ?
#
loop_
_entity_poly.entity_id
_entity_poly.type
_entity_poly.pdbx_seq_one_letter_code
_entity_poly.pdbx_strand_id
1 'polypeptide(L)'
;SRGGADVDAVAGEGQNIVAIADVDRNYAGKKMEQYAQAKRFTDFRVMLDRMDKEIDAVIIGTPDHTHATIALEAIRRGKHVYCEKPLAHTVDEVRRVTAAARQAGVVTQLGNQGHSFGDIRRLCEWVWDGAIGEVKEVHCGCDAFRNVYSQIGNLPKLSERPPVPENLDYDLWIGAVPFIPYSPLWVHWNWRGWMPFGTGCIGDWFCHVLDPSFWALDLDAPVSVHAEVTDYDPAKHGMTYPPGTKITFQFAAKGKRRPVKVVWYDGANRIPRPDGLEADEQLPGTGGVLIGDKGMIIHGSHGAGGCRIAPEKRLNEYLAGGQPEEKIPRVKNHAWDWINAIKTGGKAGSNFDFGGPLAQCGLLGAVAIRFPGETLRWDNAAGSFTSFGPANAYLRTPYREGWVS
;
A
#
# COMPACT_ATOMS: atom_id res chain seq x y z
N SER A 1 -13.44 -10.74 1.22
CA SER A 1 -12.03 -10.41 0.92
C SER A 1 -11.96 -9.02 0.31
N ARG A 2 -10.77 -8.42 0.22
CA ARG A 2 -10.59 -7.13 -0.47
C ARG A 2 -10.88 -7.27 -1.97
N GLY A 3 -10.23 -8.23 -2.64
CA GLY A 3 -10.48 -8.50 -4.06
C GLY A 3 -11.96 -8.76 -4.41
N GLY A 4 -12.72 -9.41 -3.52
CA GLY A 4 -14.16 -9.57 -3.71
C GLY A 4 -14.94 -8.25 -3.70
N ALA A 5 -14.54 -7.27 -2.89
CA ALA A 5 -15.14 -5.94 -2.86
C ALA A 5 -14.73 -5.10 -4.09
N ASP A 6 -13.50 -5.28 -4.59
CA ASP A 6 -13.03 -4.58 -5.79
C ASP A 6 -13.77 -5.08 -7.04
N VAL A 7 -14.03 -6.40 -7.13
CA VAL A 7 -14.90 -6.99 -8.14
C VAL A 7 -16.31 -6.40 -8.07
N ASP A 8 -16.89 -6.29 -6.87
CA ASP A 8 -18.21 -5.70 -6.67
C ASP A 8 -18.25 -4.23 -7.10
N ALA A 9 -17.21 -3.46 -6.80
CA ALA A 9 -17.13 -2.04 -7.15
C ALA A 9 -17.09 -1.84 -8.67
N VAL A 10 -16.30 -2.64 -9.39
CA VAL A 10 -16.21 -2.57 -10.86
C VAL A 10 -17.50 -3.06 -11.53
N ALA A 11 -18.12 -4.13 -11.01
CA ALA A 11 -19.43 -4.58 -11.46
C ALA A 11 -20.52 -3.52 -11.23
N GLY A 12 -20.46 -2.80 -10.09
CA GLY A 12 -21.36 -1.70 -9.75
C GLY A 12 -21.26 -0.49 -10.69
N GLU A 13 -20.12 -0.34 -11.38
CA GLU A 13 -19.94 0.62 -12.48
C GLU A 13 -20.35 0.04 -13.85
N GLY A 14 -21.09 -1.07 -13.86
CA GLY A 14 -21.68 -1.67 -15.06
C GLY A 14 -20.69 -2.41 -15.95
N GLN A 15 -19.60 -2.94 -15.39
CA GLN A 15 -18.62 -3.75 -16.14
C GLN A 15 -18.90 -5.25 -15.99
N ASN A 16 -18.56 -6.03 -17.02
CA ASN A 16 -18.76 -7.48 -17.03
C ASN A 16 -17.64 -8.19 -16.28
N ILE A 17 -17.99 -9.09 -15.37
CA ILE A 17 -17.04 -10.01 -14.74
C ILE A 17 -17.00 -11.30 -15.56
N VAL A 18 -16.00 -11.42 -16.43
CA VAL A 18 -15.88 -12.54 -17.38
C VAL A 18 -15.16 -13.75 -16.80
N ALA A 19 -14.27 -13.54 -15.82
CA ALA A 19 -13.45 -14.59 -15.23
C ALA A 19 -13.11 -14.30 -13.76
N ILE A 20 -12.95 -15.36 -12.96
CA ILE A 20 -12.44 -15.30 -11.59
C ILE A 20 -11.42 -16.42 -11.41
N ALA A 21 -10.21 -16.08 -10.95
CA ALA A 21 -9.17 -17.02 -10.58
C ALA A 21 -8.87 -16.94 -9.07
N ASP A 22 -8.94 -18.08 -8.38
CA ASP A 22 -8.50 -18.18 -6.98
C ASP A 22 -7.96 -19.59 -6.69
N VAL A 23 -6.85 -19.64 -5.97
CA VAL A 23 -6.17 -20.90 -5.60
C VAL A 23 -6.92 -21.66 -4.52
N ASP A 24 -7.82 -21.00 -3.79
CA ASP A 24 -8.71 -21.60 -2.80
C ASP A 24 -10.18 -21.52 -3.25
N ARG A 25 -10.69 -22.66 -3.71
CA ARG A 25 -12.06 -22.78 -4.25
C ARG A 25 -13.13 -22.49 -3.22
N ASN A 26 -12.87 -22.73 -1.94
CA ASN A 26 -13.84 -22.46 -0.87
C ASN A 26 -13.82 -20.97 -0.51
N TYR A 27 -12.64 -20.35 -0.49
CA TYR A 27 -12.51 -18.94 -0.18
C TYR A 27 -13.21 -18.04 -1.22
N ALA A 28 -13.05 -18.35 -2.51
CA ALA A 28 -13.69 -17.62 -3.59
C ALA A 28 -15.14 -18.05 -3.88
N GLY A 29 -15.61 -19.16 -3.30
CA GLY A 29 -16.89 -19.81 -3.65
C GLY A 29 -18.07 -18.84 -3.69
N LYS A 30 -18.27 -18.04 -2.62
CA LYS A 30 -19.36 -17.05 -2.55
C LYS A 30 -19.31 -16.04 -3.70
N LYS A 31 -18.11 -15.58 -4.09
CA LYS A 31 -17.94 -14.60 -5.16
C LYS A 31 -18.14 -15.25 -6.53
N MET A 32 -17.66 -16.48 -6.71
CA MET A 32 -17.88 -17.27 -7.92
C MET A 32 -19.35 -17.68 -8.13
N GLU A 33 -20.13 -17.79 -7.05
CA GLU A 33 -21.59 -17.99 -7.11
C GLU A 33 -22.32 -16.69 -7.47
N GLN A 34 -21.95 -15.57 -6.83
CA GLN A 34 -22.52 -14.25 -7.13
C GLN A 34 -22.33 -13.88 -8.61
N TYR A 35 -21.18 -14.21 -9.19
CA TYR A 35 -20.86 -14.00 -10.60
C TYR A 35 -20.85 -15.33 -11.38
N ALA A 36 -21.95 -16.07 -11.35
CA ALA A 36 -22.05 -17.42 -11.93
C ALA A 36 -21.73 -17.51 -13.43
N GLN A 37 -21.82 -16.40 -14.17
CA GLN A 37 -21.46 -16.34 -15.60
C GLN A 37 -19.95 -16.19 -15.83
N ALA A 38 -19.19 -15.80 -14.81
CA ALA A 38 -17.74 -15.71 -14.91
C ALA A 38 -17.13 -17.11 -14.98
N LYS A 39 -16.24 -17.32 -15.95
CA LYS A 39 -15.46 -18.57 -16.04
C LYS A 39 -14.54 -18.67 -14.81
N ARG A 40 -14.48 -19.85 -14.20
CA ARG A 40 -13.75 -20.10 -12.95
C ARG A 40 -12.40 -20.75 -13.24
N PHE A 41 -11.35 -20.27 -12.59
CA PHE A 41 -10.00 -20.79 -12.71
C PHE A 41 -9.35 -20.92 -11.34
N THR A 42 -8.33 -21.78 -11.27
CA THR A 42 -7.44 -21.88 -10.09
C THR A 42 -6.12 -21.14 -10.35
N ASP A 43 -5.60 -21.25 -11.58
CA ASP A 43 -4.37 -20.57 -12.01
C ASP A 43 -4.69 -19.39 -12.93
N PHE A 44 -4.21 -18.19 -12.55
CA PHE A 44 -4.38 -16.97 -13.33
C PHE A 44 -3.69 -17.03 -14.69
N ARG A 45 -2.60 -17.80 -14.84
CA ARG A 45 -1.89 -17.96 -16.12
C ARG A 45 -2.77 -18.68 -17.12
N VAL A 46 -3.40 -19.76 -16.68
CA VAL A 46 -4.38 -20.53 -17.48
C VAL A 46 -5.60 -19.67 -17.82
N MET A 47 -6.08 -18.84 -16.89
CA MET A 47 -7.14 -17.87 -17.15
C MET A 47 -6.74 -16.92 -18.27
N LEU A 48 -5.57 -16.26 -18.15
CA LEU A 48 -5.07 -15.31 -19.14
C LEU A 48 -4.79 -15.97 -20.49
N ASP A 49 -4.34 -17.22 -20.53
CA ASP A 49 -4.13 -17.96 -21.79
C ASP A 49 -5.43 -18.30 -22.49
N ARG A 50 -6.42 -18.81 -21.75
CA ARG A 50 -7.69 -19.27 -22.34
C ARG A 50 -8.65 -18.14 -22.67
N MET A 51 -8.48 -16.99 -22.03
CA MET A 51 -9.41 -15.85 -22.13
C MET A 51 -8.73 -14.57 -22.62
N ASP A 52 -7.54 -14.65 -23.22
CA ASP A 52 -6.78 -13.48 -23.64
C ASP A 52 -7.61 -12.48 -24.45
N LYS A 53 -8.44 -12.96 -25.39
CA LYS A 53 -9.29 -12.09 -26.23
C LYS A 53 -10.57 -11.59 -25.55
N GLU A 54 -10.90 -12.14 -24.38
CA GLU A 54 -12.14 -11.85 -23.64
C GLU A 54 -11.89 -10.93 -22.43
N ILE A 55 -10.63 -10.72 -22.06
CA ILE A 55 -10.21 -9.91 -20.91
C ILE A 55 -9.58 -8.61 -21.40
N ASP A 56 -10.19 -7.48 -21.02
CA ASP A 56 -9.65 -6.13 -21.24
C ASP A 56 -8.76 -5.65 -20.07
N ALA A 57 -9.14 -6.03 -18.84
CA ALA A 57 -8.53 -5.54 -17.62
C ALA A 57 -8.54 -6.60 -16.51
N VAL A 58 -7.60 -6.53 -15.58
CA VAL A 58 -7.48 -7.42 -14.42
C VAL A 58 -7.52 -6.64 -13.11
N ILE A 59 -8.16 -7.23 -12.11
CA ILE A 59 -8.17 -6.76 -10.72
C ILE A 59 -7.36 -7.77 -9.91
N ILE A 60 -6.36 -7.29 -9.18
CA ILE A 60 -5.45 -8.12 -8.38
C ILE A 60 -5.69 -7.77 -6.91
N GLY A 61 -6.34 -8.68 -6.19
CA GLY A 61 -6.63 -8.57 -4.75
C GLY A 61 -6.16 -9.78 -3.96
N THR A 62 -5.02 -10.35 -4.35
CA THR A 62 -4.38 -11.54 -3.78
C THR A 62 -3.47 -11.14 -2.59
N PRO A 63 -2.72 -12.07 -1.97
CA PRO A 63 -1.65 -11.69 -1.04
C PRO A 63 -0.51 -10.89 -1.71
N ASP A 64 0.21 -10.09 -0.92
CA ASP A 64 1.23 -9.15 -1.43
C ASP A 64 2.30 -9.83 -2.31
N HIS A 65 2.74 -11.03 -1.91
CA HIS A 65 3.81 -11.77 -2.58
C HIS A 65 3.48 -12.27 -3.99
N THR A 66 2.22 -12.23 -4.41
CA THR A 66 1.82 -12.63 -5.77
C THR A 66 1.51 -11.43 -6.67
N HIS A 67 1.33 -10.23 -6.12
CA HIS A 67 0.91 -9.03 -6.87
C HIS A 67 1.76 -8.79 -8.12
N ALA A 68 3.09 -8.75 -7.95
CA ALA A 68 4.02 -8.43 -9.03
C ALA A 68 3.93 -9.41 -10.19
N THR A 69 3.93 -10.72 -9.90
CA THR A 69 3.87 -11.75 -10.93
C THR A 69 2.59 -11.72 -11.75
N ILE A 70 1.44 -11.49 -11.10
CA ILE A 70 0.15 -11.38 -11.78
C ILE A 70 0.10 -10.08 -12.59
N ALA A 71 0.55 -8.97 -12.02
CA ALA A 71 0.55 -7.67 -12.68
C ALA A 71 1.44 -7.67 -13.93
N LEU A 72 2.68 -8.16 -13.82
CA LEU A 72 3.62 -8.25 -14.94
C LEU A 72 3.07 -9.11 -16.07
N GLU A 73 2.47 -10.26 -15.75
CA GLU A 73 1.91 -11.16 -16.76
C GLU A 73 0.69 -10.55 -17.48
N ALA A 74 -0.17 -9.83 -16.75
CA ALA A 74 -1.27 -9.10 -17.34
C ALA A 74 -0.80 -7.92 -18.22
N ILE A 75 0.16 -7.13 -17.73
CA ILE A 75 0.74 -6.00 -18.47
C ILE A 75 1.41 -6.49 -19.76
N ARG A 76 2.15 -7.61 -19.71
CA ARG A 76 2.80 -8.22 -20.89
C ARG A 76 1.80 -8.57 -22.00
N ARG A 77 0.54 -8.83 -21.64
CA ARG A 77 -0.57 -9.12 -22.56
C ARG A 77 -1.40 -7.89 -22.92
N GLY A 78 -0.92 -6.70 -22.55
CA GLY A 78 -1.60 -5.42 -22.82
C GLY A 78 -2.86 -5.20 -21.99
N LYS A 79 -3.04 -5.90 -20.87
CA LYS A 79 -4.23 -5.75 -20.03
C LYS A 79 -4.08 -4.55 -19.11
N HIS A 80 -5.16 -3.80 -18.91
CA HIS A 80 -5.22 -2.76 -17.87
C HIS A 80 -5.19 -3.41 -16.48
N VAL A 81 -4.52 -2.78 -15.51
CA VAL A 81 -4.29 -3.40 -14.19
C VAL A 81 -4.77 -2.51 -13.05
N TYR A 82 -5.71 -3.03 -12.28
CA TYR A 82 -5.96 -2.58 -10.91
C TYR A 82 -5.23 -3.55 -9.97
N CYS A 83 -4.38 -3.05 -9.08
CA CYS A 83 -3.71 -3.88 -8.09
C CYS A 83 -3.89 -3.29 -6.70
N GLU A 84 -4.37 -4.11 -5.77
CA GLU A 84 -4.44 -3.72 -4.36
C GLU A 84 -3.07 -3.37 -3.79
N LYS A 85 -3.11 -2.58 -2.71
CA LYS A 85 -1.91 -2.19 -1.99
C LYS A 85 -1.39 -3.32 -1.09
N PRO A 86 -0.07 -3.32 -0.80
CA PRO A 86 0.96 -2.57 -1.50
C PRO A 86 1.10 -3.06 -2.96
N LEU A 87 1.59 -2.22 -3.87
CA LEU A 87 1.66 -2.57 -5.29
C LEU A 87 2.43 -3.88 -5.56
N ALA A 88 3.41 -4.20 -4.71
CA ALA A 88 4.14 -5.46 -4.72
C ALA A 88 4.75 -5.74 -3.32
N HIS A 89 5.46 -6.87 -3.19
CA HIS A 89 6.08 -7.30 -1.94
C HIS A 89 7.46 -6.69 -1.71
N THR A 90 8.18 -6.35 -2.79
CA THR A 90 9.53 -5.78 -2.73
C THR A 90 9.69 -4.49 -3.54
N VAL A 91 10.71 -3.71 -3.19
CA VAL A 91 11.03 -2.45 -3.88
C VAL A 91 11.36 -2.68 -5.36
N ASP A 92 12.11 -3.73 -5.68
CA ASP A 92 12.45 -4.06 -7.06
C ASP A 92 11.21 -4.40 -7.88
N GLU A 93 10.30 -5.22 -7.35
CA GLU A 93 9.04 -5.56 -8.01
C GLU A 93 8.18 -4.33 -8.30
N VAL A 94 8.03 -3.42 -7.33
CA VAL A 94 7.29 -2.16 -7.53
C VAL A 94 7.86 -1.39 -8.72
N ARG A 95 9.19 -1.23 -8.78
CA ARG A 95 9.86 -0.50 -9.87
C ARG A 95 9.63 -1.18 -11.21
N ARG A 96 9.68 -2.52 -11.24
CA ARG A 96 9.52 -3.33 -12.45
C ARG A 96 8.08 -3.30 -12.98
N VAL A 97 7.08 -3.42 -12.10
CA VAL A 97 5.66 -3.31 -12.45
C VAL A 97 5.34 -1.90 -12.98
N THR A 98 5.80 -0.85 -12.29
CA THR A 98 5.60 0.54 -12.76
C THR A 98 6.27 0.79 -14.12
N ALA A 99 7.50 0.32 -14.31
CA ALA A 99 8.22 0.47 -15.58
C ALA A 99 7.54 -0.32 -16.73
N ALA A 100 7.12 -1.56 -16.48
CA ALA A 100 6.42 -2.39 -17.45
C ALA A 100 5.08 -1.76 -17.86
N ALA A 101 4.29 -1.26 -16.90
CA ALA A 101 3.03 -0.59 -17.17
C ALA A 101 3.23 0.65 -18.06
N ARG A 102 4.25 1.46 -17.75
CA ARG A 102 4.62 2.64 -18.55
C ARG A 102 5.02 2.26 -19.98
N GLN A 103 5.83 1.21 -20.13
CA GLN A 103 6.28 0.74 -21.44
C GLN A 103 5.14 0.16 -22.28
N ALA A 104 4.23 -0.58 -21.66
CA ALA A 104 3.07 -1.16 -22.34
C ALA A 104 1.96 -0.13 -22.65
N GLY A 105 1.99 1.05 -22.01
CA GLY A 105 0.98 2.09 -22.19
C GLY A 105 -0.39 1.70 -21.63
N VAL A 106 -0.45 0.75 -20.69
CA VAL A 106 -1.71 0.29 -20.10
C VAL A 106 -2.15 1.22 -18.97
N VAL A 107 -3.46 1.47 -18.89
CA VAL A 107 -4.07 2.17 -17.75
C VAL A 107 -3.95 1.32 -16.48
N THR A 108 -3.47 1.94 -15.41
CA THR A 108 -3.27 1.29 -14.11
C THR A 108 -3.92 2.06 -12.98
N GLN A 109 -4.24 1.37 -11.89
CA GLN A 109 -4.64 2.00 -10.63
C GLN A 109 -4.21 1.15 -9.42
N LEU A 110 -3.60 1.77 -8.42
CA LEU A 110 -3.33 1.18 -7.12
C LEU A 110 -4.61 1.20 -6.28
N GLY A 111 -4.89 0.12 -5.55
CA GLY A 111 -6.05 -0.03 -4.68
C GLY A 111 -5.95 0.68 -3.33
N ASN A 112 -5.62 1.97 -3.37
CA ASN A 112 -5.72 2.88 -2.24
C ASN A 112 -6.93 3.80 -2.44
N GLN A 113 -8.14 3.25 -2.26
CA GLN A 113 -9.42 3.82 -2.71
C GLN A 113 -9.65 5.29 -2.29
N GLY A 114 -9.14 5.66 -1.12
CA GLY A 114 -9.18 7.02 -0.61
C GLY A 114 -8.56 8.07 -1.53
N HIS A 115 -7.63 7.68 -2.41
CA HIS A 115 -7.06 8.53 -3.43
C HIS A 115 -8.08 9.03 -4.44
N SER A 116 -9.34 8.58 -4.43
CA SER A 116 -10.41 9.12 -5.27
C SER A 116 -11.46 9.94 -4.48
N PHE A 117 -11.29 10.14 -3.18
CA PHE A 117 -12.25 10.86 -2.32
C PHE A 117 -12.02 12.37 -2.30
N GLY A 118 -13.05 13.14 -1.97
CA GLY A 118 -12.97 14.62 -1.91
C GLY A 118 -12.03 15.15 -0.82
N ASP A 119 -11.98 14.49 0.34
CA ASP A 119 -11.23 14.98 1.50
C ASP A 119 -9.71 15.09 1.24
N ILE A 120 -9.10 14.10 0.56
CA ILE A 120 -7.68 14.18 0.18
C ILE A 120 -7.40 15.34 -0.78
N ARG A 121 -8.35 15.69 -1.67
CA ARG A 121 -8.16 16.85 -2.54
C ARG A 121 -8.22 18.15 -1.73
N ARG A 122 -9.20 18.26 -0.83
CA ARG A 122 -9.32 19.40 0.08
C ARG A 122 -8.05 19.57 0.92
N LEU A 123 -7.48 18.48 1.44
CA LEU A 123 -6.21 18.50 2.17
C LEU A 123 -5.08 19.04 1.28
N CYS A 124 -4.94 18.55 0.05
CA CYS A 124 -3.94 19.04 -0.89
C CYS A 124 -4.10 20.54 -1.15
N GLU A 125 -5.33 20.99 -1.41
CA GLU A 125 -5.65 22.39 -1.68
C GLU A 125 -5.37 23.30 -0.48
N TRP A 126 -5.70 22.87 0.74
CA TRP A 126 -5.33 23.61 1.96
C TRP A 126 -3.81 23.73 2.13
N VAL A 127 -3.06 22.66 1.88
CA VAL A 127 -1.59 22.72 1.95
C VAL A 127 -1.04 23.68 0.89
N TRP A 128 -1.52 23.59 -0.36
CA TRP A 128 -1.03 24.42 -1.47
C TRP A 128 -1.42 25.89 -1.36
N ASP A 129 -2.55 26.19 -0.71
CA ASP A 129 -3.01 27.54 -0.41
C ASP A 129 -2.31 28.14 0.83
N GLY A 130 -1.52 27.34 1.55
CA GLY A 130 -0.75 27.80 2.70
C GLY A 130 -1.56 27.90 3.99
N ALA A 131 -2.64 27.12 4.11
CA ALA A 131 -3.53 27.10 5.26
C ALA A 131 -2.79 26.83 6.58
N ILE A 132 -1.75 26.00 6.55
CA ILE A 132 -0.87 25.72 7.71
C ILE A 132 0.57 26.20 7.54
N GLY A 133 0.83 26.98 6.49
CA GLY A 133 2.17 27.47 6.17
C GLY A 133 3.11 26.36 5.70
N GLU A 134 4.40 26.45 6.05
CA GLU A 134 5.41 25.51 5.58
C GLU A 134 5.42 24.23 6.42
N VAL A 135 5.05 23.09 5.81
CA VAL A 135 5.07 21.77 6.45
C VAL A 135 6.50 21.25 6.57
N LYS A 136 6.91 20.88 7.79
CA LYS A 136 8.27 20.37 8.10
C LYS A 136 8.26 18.93 8.57
N GLU A 137 7.18 18.51 9.22
CA GLU A 137 7.05 17.20 9.84
C GLU A 137 5.66 16.62 9.60
N VAL A 138 5.60 15.31 9.36
CA VAL A 138 4.36 14.54 9.31
C VAL A 138 4.47 13.38 10.28
N HIS A 139 3.52 13.24 11.19
CA HIS A 139 3.36 12.03 11.98
C HIS A 139 2.15 11.26 11.48
N CYS A 140 2.30 9.98 11.21
CA CYS A 140 1.21 9.15 10.71
C CYS A 140 1.33 7.72 11.21
N GLY A 141 0.25 6.95 11.14
CA GLY A 141 0.29 5.62 11.70
C GLY A 141 -1.00 4.83 11.60
N CYS A 142 -0.92 3.60 12.10
CA CYS A 142 -2.04 2.68 12.18
C CYS A 142 -1.95 1.85 13.47
N ASP A 143 -3.04 1.85 14.24
CA ASP A 143 -3.14 1.13 15.48
C ASP A 143 -4.08 -0.09 15.41
N ALA A 144 -4.58 -0.41 14.20
CA ALA A 144 -5.46 -1.53 13.92
C ALA A 144 -4.71 -2.88 13.79
N PHE A 145 -5.46 -3.98 13.96
CA PHE A 145 -5.05 -5.36 13.63
C PHE A 145 -3.66 -5.81 14.15
N ARG A 146 -3.21 -5.33 15.30
CA ARG A 146 -1.87 -5.60 15.85
C ARG A 146 -1.52 -7.08 15.97
N ASN A 147 -2.51 -7.88 16.38
CA ASN A 147 -2.39 -9.33 16.54
C ASN A 147 -2.34 -10.09 15.20
N VAL A 148 -2.61 -9.40 14.09
CA VAL A 148 -2.45 -9.93 12.73
C VAL A 148 -1.02 -9.69 12.26
N TYR A 149 -0.45 -8.51 12.51
CA TYR A 149 0.88 -8.17 12.02
C TYR A 149 2.02 -8.81 12.82
N SER A 150 1.93 -8.80 14.15
CA SER A 150 2.92 -9.51 14.97
C SER A 150 2.44 -10.91 15.32
N GLN A 151 3.14 -11.92 14.80
CA GLN A 151 2.87 -13.33 15.02
C GLN A 151 3.92 -14.00 15.92
N ILE A 152 4.66 -13.22 16.73
CA ILE A 152 5.73 -13.74 17.60
C ILE A 152 5.20 -14.89 18.49
N GLY A 153 4.01 -14.71 19.08
CA GLY A 153 3.38 -15.75 19.90
C GLY A 153 2.99 -17.03 19.15
N ASN A 154 2.99 -17.01 17.82
CA ASN A 154 2.71 -18.18 16.97
C ASN A 154 3.97 -18.81 16.37
N LEU A 155 5.17 -18.25 16.58
CA LEU A 155 6.43 -18.84 16.09
C LEU A 155 6.63 -20.30 16.55
N PRO A 156 6.36 -20.70 17.81
CA PRO A 156 6.53 -22.10 18.22
C PRO A 156 5.65 -23.10 17.45
N LYS A 157 4.47 -22.65 16.99
CA LYS A 157 3.51 -23.46 16.24
C LYS A 157 3.94 -23.69 14.79
N LEU A 158 4.94 -22.97 14.30
CA LEU A 158 5.52 -23.20 12.97
C LEU A 158 6.26 -24.53 12.85
N SER A 159 6.43 -25.28 13.94
CA SER A 159 6.95 -26.66 13.90
C SER A 159 5.87 -27.67 13.48
N GLU A 160 4.59 -27.32 13.58
CA GLU A 160 3.48 -28.17 13.18
C GLU A 160 3.45 -28.37 11.66
N ARG A 161 3.07 -29.56 11.21
CA ARG A 161 3.02 -29.94 9.78
C ARG A 161 1.67 -30.60 9.43
N PRO A 162 0.54 -29.89 9.59
CA PRO A 162 -0.74 -30.43 9.13
C PRO A 162 -0.75 -30.59 7.60
N PRO A 163 -1.60 -31.47 7.06
CA PRO A 163 -1.76 -31.60 5.61
C PRO A 163 -2.33 -30.31 5.00
N VAL A 164 -2.01 -30.08 3.73
CA VAL A 164 -2.65 -29.02 2.93
C VAL A 164 -4.13 -29.35 2.75
N PRO A 165 -5.07 -28.41 2.96
CA PRO A 165 -6.48 -28.62 2.68
C PRO A 165 -6.74 -28.93 1.19
N GLU A 166 -7.61 -29.91 0.90
CA GLU A 166 -7.90 -30.36 -0.48
C GLU A 166 -8.45 -29.27 -1.42
N ASN A 167 -9.02 -28.20 -0.85
CA ASN A 167 -9.56 -27.06 -1.60
C ASN A 167 -8.51 -26.01 -1.98
N LEU A 168 -7.30 -26.10 -1.43
CA LEU A 168 -6.22 -25.12 -1.61
C LEU A 168 -5.12 -25.69 -2.50
N ASP A 169 -4.91 -25.07 -3.66
CA ASP A 169 -3.69 -25.30 -4.43
C ASP A 169 -2.53 -24.52 -3.79
N TYR A 170 -1.81 -25.18 -2.87
CA TYR A 170 -0.78 -24.52 -2.08
C TYR A 170 0.47 -24.16 -2.89
N ASP A 171 0.78 -24.91 -3.94
CA ASP A 171 1.92 -24.59 -4.79
C ASP A 171 1.68 -23.26 -5.54
N LEU A 172 0.47 -23.10 -6.09
CA LEU A 172 0.03 -21.84 -6.69
C LEU A 172 -0.12 -20.72 -5.65
N TRP A 173 -0.56 -21.03 -4.42
CA TRP A 173 -0.66 -20.03 -3.35
C TRP A 173 0.70 -19.48 -2.93
N ILE A 174 1.73 -20.33 -2.80
CA ILE A 174 3.11 -19.86 -2.58
C ILE A 174 3.55 -19.00 -3.76
N GLY A 175 3.23 -19.41 -4.98
CA GLY A 175 3.60 -18.66 -6.17
C GLY A 175 5.11 -18.62 -6.35
N ALA A 176 5.64 -17.42 -6.59
CA ALA A 176 7.04 -17.20 -6.96
C ALA A 176 8.03 -17.24 -5.79
N VAL A 177 7.61 -17.03 -4.54
CA VAL A 177 8.55 -16.98 -3.41
C VAL A 177 9.11 -18.37 -3.11
N PRO A 178 10.30 -18.51 -2.48
CA PRO A 178 10.88 -19.81 -2.17
C PRO A 178 9.91 -20.72 -1.41
N PHE A 179 9.96 -22.02 -1.69
CA PHE A 179 9.02 -22.97 -1.09
C PHE A 179 9.18 -23.00 0.44
N ILE A 180 8.06 -22.90 1.15
CA ILE A 180 7.96 -23.00 2.60
C ILE A 180 6.90 -24.09 2.89
N PRO A 181 7.13 -25.03 3.81
CA PRO A 181 6.11 -26.00 4.17
C PRO A 181 4.80 -25.35 4.64
N TYR A 182 3.67 -25.97 4.29
CA TYR A 182 2.37 -25.48 4.67
C TYR A 182 2.22 -25.33 6.19
N SER A 183 1.55 -24.24 6.57
CA SER A 183 1.01 -23.98 7.89
C SER A 183 -0.32 -23.24 7.70
N PRO A 184 -1.36 -23.57 8.49
CA PRO A 184 -2.60 -22.81 8.49
C PRO A 184 -2.41 -21.35 8.93
N LEU A 185 -1.26 -21.03 9.55
CA LEU A 185 -0.91 -19.67 9.94
C LEU A 185 -0.57 -18.77 8.75
N TRP A 186 -0.19 -19.35 7.60
CA TRP A 186 0.18 -18.57 6.42
C TRP A 186 -1.01 -18.00 5.67
N VAL A 187 -2.15 -18.69 5.65
CA VAL A 187 -3.21 -18.44 4.66
C VAL A 187 -4.28 -17.43 5.09
N HIS A 188 -5.09 -17.01 4.13
CA HIS A 188 -6.28 -16.14 4.27
C HIS A 188 -6.03 -14.73 4.81
N TRP A 189 -6.09 -14.52 6.12
CA TRP A 189 -5.96 -13.17 6.72
C TRP A 189 -4.58 -12.96 7.35
N ASN A 190 -3.93 -14.04 7.77
CA ASN A 190 -2.73 -13.98 8.61
C ASN A 190 -1.43 -13.82 7.82
N TRP A 191 -1.40 -14.09 6.50
CA TRP A 191 -0.22 -13.86 5.65
C TRP A 191 0.39 -12.47 5.85
N ARG A 192 -0.44 -11.46 6.16
CA ARG A 192 -0.03 -10.06 6.39
C ARG A 192 1.05 -9.93 7.46
N GLY A 193 1.04 -10.81 8.46
CA GLY A 193 1.99 -10.82 9.57
C GLY A 193 3.23 -11.68 9.34
N TRP A 194 3.36 -12.30 8.18
CA TRP A 194 4.46 -13.21 7.87
C TRP A 194 5.32 -12.64 6.76
N MET A 195 6.58 -12.35 7.08
CA MET A 195 7.51 -11.67 6.19
C MET A 195 7.72 -12.31 4.80
N PRO A 196 7.60 -13.64 4.62
CA PRO A 196 7.68 -14.24 3.28
C PRO A 196 6.50 -13.90 2.36
N PHE A 197 5.35 -13.49 2.91
CA PHE A 197 4.09 -13.38 2.16
C PHE A 197 3.49 -11.97 2.22
N GLY A 198 3.53 -11.35 3.39
CA GLY A 198 3.03 -10.01 3.64
C GLY A 198 4.15 -8.99 3.84
N THR A 199 3.72 -7.75 4.02
CA THR A 199 4.59 -6.57 4.20
C THR A 199 4.38 -5.88 5.57
N GLY A 200 3.65 -6.53 6.47
CA GLY A 200 3.37 -6.02 7.82
C GLY A 200 2.40 -4.84 7.81
N CYS A 201 2.25 -4.17 8.96
CA CYS A 201 1.35 -3.02 9.07
C CYS A 201 1.76 -1.89 8.12
N ILE A 202 3.06 -1.66 7.97
CA ILE A 202 3.59 -0.61 7.09
C ILE A 202 3.13 -0.80 5.64
N GLY A 203 3.37 -1.96 5.01
CA GLY A 203 2.92 -2.13 3.62
C GLY A 203 1.39 -2.22 3.49
N ASP A 204 0.71 -2.68 4.55
CA ASP A 204 -0.75 -2.80 4.56
C ASP A 204 -1.49 -1.45 4.74
N TRP A 205 -0.90 -0.46 5.43
CA TRP A 205 -1.60 0.79 5.76
C TRP A 205 -0.94 2.06 5.25
N PHE A 206 0.36 2.04 4.94
CA PHE A 206 1.08 3.24 4.55
C PHE A 206 0.48 3.91 3.30
N CYS A 207 0.10 3.13 2.28
CA CYS A 207 -0.54 3.66 1.08
C CYS A 207 -1.94 4.24 1.32
N HIS A 208 -2.65 3.86 2.39
CA HIS A 208 -3.93 4.49 2.74
C HIS A 208 -3.78 5.73 3.60
N VAL A 209 -2.74 5.74 4.44
CA VAL A 209 -2.55 6.75 5.48
C VAL A 209 -1.66 7.88 5.01
N LEU A 210 -0.52 7.60 4.37
CA LEU A 210 0.40 8.65 3.94
C LEU A 210 -0.02 9.30 2.61
N ASP A 211 -0.83 8.63 1.79
CA ASP A 211 -1.29 9.12 0.47
C ASP A 211 -1.66 10.62 0.43
N PRO A 212 -2.50 11.15 1.35
CA PRO A 212 -2.79 12.58 1.37
C PRO A 212 -1.58 13.47 1.59
N SER A 213 -0.70 13.11 2.52
CA SER A 213 0.53 13.86 2.79
C SER A 213 1.54 13.71 1.65
N PHE A 214 1.62 12.51 1.06
CA PHE A 214 2.51 12.19 -0.04
C PHE A 214 2.17 13.02 -1.28
N TRP A 215 0.88 13.13 -1.59
CA TRP A 215 0.39 13.92 -2.71
C TRP A 215 0.49 15.42 -2.46
N ALA A 216 -0.01 15.90 -1.30
CA ALA A 216 0.00 17.32 -0.96
C ALA A 216 1.42 17.91 -0.91
N LEU A 217 2.40 17.11 -0.50
CA LEU A 217 3.78 17.54 -0.38
C LEU A 217 4.65 17.14 -1.58
N ASP A 218 4.10 16.55 -2.65
CA ASP A 218 4.91 16.09 -3.80
C ASP A 218 6.14 15.28 -3.33
N LEU A 219 5.89 14.29 -2.47
CA LEU A 219 6.92 13.37 -2.00
C LEU A 219 7.28 12.36 -3.10
N ASP A 220 8.43 11.72 -2.94
CA ASP A 220 8.92 10.65 -3.81
C ASP A 220 9.66 9.62 -2.93
N ALA A 221 10.86 9.17 -3.31
CA ALA A 221 11.68 8.34 -2.44
C ALA A 221 12.33 9.18 -1.31
N PRO A 222 12.37 8.65 -0.08
CA PRO A 222 13.16 9.24 0.99
C PRO A 222 14.67 9.13 0.68
N VAL A 223 15.49 10.04 1.23
CA VAL A 223 16.96 9.93 1.19
C VAL A 223 17.51 9.04 2.31
N SER A 224 16.75 8.84 3.38
CA SER A 224 17.06 7.85 4.40
C SER A 224 15.83 7.35 5.14
N VAL A 225 15.93 6.13 5.65
CA VAL A 225 14.94 5.49 6.51
C VAL A 225 15.63 4.90 7.75
N HIS A 226 14.97 5.01 8.90
CA HIS A 226 15.45 4.46 10.18
C HIS A 226 14.27 3.88 10.95
N ALA A 227 14.39 2.64 11.42
CA ALA A 227 13.34 1.97 12.19
C ALA A 227 13.77 1.68 13.62
N GLU A 228 12.88 1.98 14.55
CA GLU A 228 12.92 1.55 15.94
C GLU A 228 11.78 0.53 16.15
N VAL A 229 12.03 -0.54 16.93
CA VAL A 229 11.09 -1.65 17.13
C VAL A 229 10.92 -1.96 18.61
N THR A 230 9.73 -2.42 19.00
CA THR A 230 9.41 -2.84 20.37
C THR A 230 9.64 -4.35 20.52
N ASP A 231 10.28 -4.81 21.60
CA ASP A 231 10.39 -6.24 21.99
C ASP A 231 10.71 -7.23 20.86
N TYR A 232 11.64 -6.85 19.97
CA TYR A 232 11.90 -7.60 18.74
C TYR A 232 13.39 -7.86 18.53
N ASP A 233 13.73 -9.13 18.33
CA ASP A 233 15.06 -9.62 18.00
C ASP A 233 14.98 -10.22 16.59
N PRO A 234 15.52 -9.56 15.55
CA PRO A 234 15.46 -10.06 14.17
C PRO A 234 16.01 -11.49 14.00
N ALA A 235 16.99 -11.89 14.82
CA ALA A 235 17.57 -13.24 14.73
C ALA A 235 16.59 -14.32 15.22
N LYS A 236 15.71 -13.99 16.17
CA LYS A 236 14.72 -14.93 16.73
C LYS A 236 13.35 -14.81 16.06
N HIS A 237 12.98 -13.61 15.65
CA HIS A 237 11.63 -13.25 15.24
C HIS A 237 11.50 -12.93 13.74
N GLY A 238 12.59 -13.03 12.96
CA GLY A 238 12.70 -12.60 11.55
C GLY A 238 11.75 -13.24 10.52
N MET A 239 10.81 -14.10 10.95
CA MET A 239 9.70 -14.61 10.15
C MET A 239 8.45 -13.73 10.21
N THR A 240 8.33 -12.86 11.22
CA THR A 240 7.15 -12.02 11.46
C THR A 240 7.56 -10.60 11.85
N TYR A 241 6.60 -9.69 11.99
CA TYR A 241 6.81 -8.29 12.32
C TYR A 241 6.85 -8.03 13.83
N PRO A 242 7.53 -6.95 14.26
CA PRO A 242 7.53 -6.53 15.67
C PRO A 242 6.13 -6.16 16.18
N PRO A 243 5.88 -6.24 17.50
CA PRO A 243 4.64 -5.78 18.12
C PRO A 243 4.39 -4.27 17.99
N GLY A 244 5.41 -3.49 17.64
CA GLY A 244 5.27 -2.08 17.27
C GLY A 244 6.52 -1.54 16.59
N THR A 245 6.31 -0.58 15.69
CA THR A 245 7.38 0.14 15.01
C THR A 245 7.23 1.66 15.15
N LYS A 246 8.36 2.35 15.09
CA LYS A 246 8.46 3.78 14.79
C LYS A 246 9.48 3.92 13.66
N ILE A 247 9.05 4.44 12.51
CA ILE A 247 9.90 4.51 11.31
C ILE A 247 10.02 5.97 10.88
N THR A 248 11.24 6.49 10.85
CA THR A 248 11.53 7.85 10.40
C THR A 248 12.05 7.83 8.98
N PHE A 249 11.39 8.59 8.11
CA PHE A 249 11.77 8.84 6.73
C PHE A 249 12.22 10.30 6.59
N GLN A 250 13.35 10.52 5.93
CA GLN A 250 13.84 11.86 5.59
C GLN A 250 13.67 12.08 4.09
N PHE A 251 13.00 13.16 3.71
CA PHE A 251 12.85 13.56 2.32
C PHE A 251 13.68 14.82 2.07
N ALA A 252 14.48 14.80 0.99
CA ALA A 252 15.20 15.98 0.56
C ALA A 252 14.24 17.09 0.10
N ALA A 253 14.78 18.32 0.01
CA ALA A 253 14.09 19.42 -0.65
C ALA A 253 13.81 19.05 -2.12
N LYS A 254 12.66 19.50 -2.65
CA LYS A 254 12.25 19.29 -4.04
C LYS A 254 11.55 20.54 -4.57
N GLY A 255 12.09 21.14 -5.63
CA GLY A 255 11.57 22.41 -6.14
C GLY A 255 11.53 23.48 -5.05
N LYS A 256 10.32 23.97 -4.73
CA LYS A 256 10.09 24.96 -3.65
C LYS A 256 9.85 24.33 -2.27
N ARG A 257 9.62 23.01 -2.19
CA ARG A 257 9.39 22.31 -0.92
C ARG A 257 10.72 22.09 -0.19
N ARG A 258 10.79 22.50 1.07
CA ARG A 258 11.91 22.23 1.98
C ARG A 258 12.02 20.73 2.35
N PRO A 259 13.11 20.29 2.99
CA PRO A 259 13.18 18.92 3.50
C PRO A 259 12.01 18.64 4.45
N VAL A 260 11.47 17.43 4.39
CA VAL A 260 10.35 16.99 5.23
C VAL A 260 10.76 15.71 5.96
N LYS A 261 10.46 15.65 7.25
CA LYS A 261 10.55 14.43 8.05
C LYS A 261 9.17 13.80 8.16
N VAL A 262 9.07 12.50 7.86
CA VAL A 262 7.84 11.73 8.09
C VAL A 262 8.14 10.65 9.13
N VAL A 263 7.28 10.50 10.13
CA VAL A 263 7.41 9.47 11.16
C VAL A 263 6.15 8.60 11.17
N TRP A 264 6.33 7.33 10.85
CA TRP A 264 5.31 6.29 10.92
C TRP A 264 5.28 5.65 12.31
N TYR A 265 4.09 5.33 12.82
CA TYR A 265 3.87 4.62 14.08
C TYR A 265 2.87 3.49 13.89
N ASP A 266 3.17 2.31 14.43
CA ASP A 266 2.18 1.24 14.51
C ASP A 266 2.34 0.33 15.74
N GLY A 267 1.36 -0.57 15.89
CA GLY A 267 1.38 -1.61 16.91
C GLY A 267 1.32 -1.01 18.32
N ALA A 268 2.34 -1.27 19.14
CA ALA A 268 2.46 -0.71 20.47
C ALA A 268 2.62 0.82 20.47
N ASN A 269 3.20 1.40 19.41
CA ASN A 269 3.50 2.83 19.32
C ASN A 269 2.26 3.65 18.92
N ARG A 270 2.28 4.96 19.21
CA ARG A 270 1.22 5.91 18.82
C ARG A 270 1.84 7.18 18.27
N ILE A 271 1.05 7.86 17.45
CA ILE A 271 1.33 9.24 17.04
C ILE A 271 1.46 10.09 18.31
N PRO A 272 2.61 10.76 18.53
CA PRO A 272 2.78 11.64 19.69
C PRO A 272 1.87 12.85 19.54
N ARG A 273 1.43 13.41 20.67
CA ARG A 273 0.70 14.68 20.66
C ARG A 273 1.62 15.80 20.17
N PRO A 274 1.28 16.49 19.08
CA PRO A 274 2.06 17.66 18.64
C PRO A 274 1.93 18.80 19.64
N ASP A 275 2.99 19.61 19.73
CA ASP A 275 2.95 20.87 20.47
C ASP A 275 1.90 21.80 19.86
N GLY A 276 1.15 22.50 20.71
CA GLY A 276 0.10 23.42 20.29
C GLY A 276 -1.22 22.77 19.86
N LEU A 277 -1.37 21.45 19.97
CA LEU A 277 -2.66 20.79 19.87
C LEU A 277 -3.43 20.91 21.19
N GLU A 278 -4.64 21.46 21.14
CA GLU A 278 -5.46 21.68 22.34
C GLU A 278 -5.82 20.35 23.03
N ALA A 279 -6.12 20.41 24.34
CA ALA A 279 -6.26 19.21 25.16
C ALA A 279 -7.46 18.32 24.76
N ASP A 280 -8.53 18.92 24.23
CA ASP A 280 -9.75 18.25 23.78
C ASP A 280 -9.68 17.75 22.33
N GLU A 281 -8.71 18.21 21.54
CA GLU A 281 -8.56 17.79 20.15
C GLU A 281 -7.97 16.37 20.01
N GLN A 282 -8.71 15.47 19.37
CA GLN A 282 -8.27 14.08 19.28
C GLN A 282 -7.30 13.83 18.11
N LEU A 283 -6.37 12.91 18.34
CA LEU A 283 -5.52 12.32 17.32
C LEU A 283 -6.16 11.04 16.76
N PRO A 284 -6.00 10.76 15.46
CA PRO A 284 -6.49 9.53 14.85
C PRO A 284 -5.66 8.33 15.34
N GLY A 285 -6.32 7.20 15.61
CA GLY A 285 -5.63 5.92 15.79
C GLY A 285 -5.02 5.40 14.49
N THR A 286 -5.70 5.66 13.36
CA THR A 286 -5.21 5.39 12.00
C THR A 286 -5.40 6.64 11.13
N GLY A 287 -4.30 7.29 10.74
CA GLY A 287 -4.34 8.59 10.08
C GLY A 287 -3.01 9.34 10.17
N GLY A 288 -3.04 10.65 9.97
CA GLY A 288 -1.85 11.49 9.94
C GLY A 288 -2.07 12.91 10.44
N VAL A 289 -0.95 13.56 10.76
CA VAL A 289 -0.85 14.94 11.22
C VAL A 289 0.29 15.62 10.46
N LEU A 290 -0.03 16.61 9.63
CA LEU A 290 0.94 17.47 8.96
C LEU A 290 1.18 18.69 9.84
N ILE A 291 2.43 18.92 10.25
CA ILE A 291 2.84 20.03 11.12
C ILE A 291 3.49 21.12 10.27
N GLY A 292 2.81 22.26 10.17
CA GLY A 292 3.30 23.47 9.53
C GLY A 292 3.64 24.57 10.55
N ASP A 293 4.25 25.65 10.07
CA ASP A 293 4.67 26.78 10.92
C ASP A 293 3.52 27.72 11.34
N LYS A 294 2.32 27.56 10.76
CA LYS A 294 1.10 28.30 11.14
C LYS A 294 0.02 27.45 11.81
N GLY A 295 0.20 26.13 11.86
CA GLY A 295 -0.79 25.19 12.38
C GLY A 295 -0.55 23.79 11.85
N MET A 296 -1.55 22.92 11.96
CA MET A 296 -1.46 21.53 11.52
C MET A 296 -2.74 21.08 10.81
N ILE A 297 -2.63 20.07 9.94
CA ILE A 297 -3.80 19.36 9.41
C ILE A 297 -3.79 17.96 10.00
N ILE A 298 -4.90 17.56 10.62
CA ILE A 298 -5.10 16.22 11.15
C ILE A 298 -6.14 15.52 10.28
N HIS A 299 -5.86 14.29 9.87
CA HIS A 299 -6.74 13.50 9.02
C HIS A 299 -6.76 12.02 9.39
N GLY A 300 -7.87 11.34 9.13
CA GLY A 300 -7.97 9.89 9.22
C GLY A 300 -7.34 9.17 8.02
N SER A 301 -7.44 7.84 8.03
CA SER A 301 -7.03 6.98 6.92
C SER A 301 -7.93 7.12 5.67
N HIS A 302 -7.56 6.43 4.59
CA HIS A 302 -8.35 6.31 3.36
C HIS A 302 -8.77 7.66 2.77
N GLY A 303 -7.79 8.42 2.28
CA GLY A 303 -8.08 9.65 1.54
C GLY A 303 -8.41 10.83 2.43
N ALA A 304 -7.71 10.93 3.57
CA ALA A 304 -7.82 12.02 4.53
C ALA A 304 -9.20 12.16 5.20
N GLY A 305 -9.90 11.05 5.46
CA GLY A 305 -11.24 11.09 6.05
C GLY A 305 -11.31 11.95 7.31
N GLY A 306 -12.25 12.89 7.34
CA GLY A 306 -12.41 13.82 8.47
C GLY A 306 -11.26 14.81 8.65
N CYS A 307 -10.57 15.17 7.56
CA CYS A 307 -9.49 16.15 7.60
C CYS A 307 -9.96 17.50 8.16
N ARG A 308 -9.12 18.11 9.01
CA ARG A 308 -9.36 19.44 9.60
C ARG A 308 -8.05 20.16 9.90
N ILE A 309 -8.11 21.48 9.94
CA ILE A 309 -7.01 22.33 10.41
C ILE A 309 -7.12 22.49 11.94
N ALA A 310 -5.99 22.36 12.62
CA ALA A 310 -5.84 22.57 14.06
C ALA A 310 -4.70 23.58 14.34
N PRO A 311 -4.76 24.34 15.44
CA PRO A 311 -5.90 24.45 16.34
C PRO A 311 -7.10 25.12 15.65
N GLU A 312 -8.32 24.99 16.21
CA GLU A 312 -9.56 25.53 15.61
C GLU A 312 -9.46 27.04 15.30
N LYS A 313 -8.75 27.80 16.14
CA LYS A 313 -8.47 29.22 15.88
C LYS A 313 -7.82 29.44 14.51
N ARG A 314 -6.89 28.58 14.12
CA ARG A 314 -6.22 28.67 12.82
C ARG A 314 -7.17 28.40 11.66
N LEU A 315 -8.09 27.44 11.82
CA LEU A 315 -9.13 27.16 10.83
C LEU A 315 -10.01 28.40 10.62
N ASN A 316 -10.45 29.03 11.72
CA ASN A 316 -11.31 30.22 11.66
C ASN A 316 -10.62 31.41 10.99
N GLU A 317 -9.35 31.67 11.34
CA GLU A 317 -8.54 32.71 10.70
C GLU A 317 -8.34 32.45 9.21
N TYR A 318 -8.10 31.19 8.82
CA TYR A 318 -7.92 30.80 7.43
C TYR A 318 -9.21 30.99 6.62
N LEU A 319 -10.34 30.47 7.12
CA LEU A 319 -11.63 30.53 6.44
C LEU A 319 -12.23 31.94 6.40
N ALA A 320 -11.81 32.85 7.29
CA ALA A 320 -12.17 34.27 7.18
C ALA A 320 -11.65 34.91 5.87
N GLY A 321 -10.61 34.34 5.25
CA GLY A 321 -10.12 34.71 3.93
C GLY A 321 -10.89 34.09 2.75
N GLY A 322 -11.86 33.23 3.03
CA GLY A 322 -12.60 32.43 2.03
C GLY A 322 -12.16 30.97 1.97
N GLN A 323 -12.90 30.15 1.23
CA GLN A 323 -12.48 28.78 0.92
C GLN A 323 -11.45 28.78 -0.22
N PRO A 324 -10.48 27.85 -0.21
CA PRO A 324 -9.58 27.70 -1.35
C PRO A 324 -10.35 27.30 -2.61
N GLU A 325 -9.81 27.67 -3.75
CA GLU A 325 -10.27 27.17 -5.05
C GLU A 325 -10.07 25.65 -5.15
N GLU A 326 -11.07 24.96 -5.70
CA GLU A 326 -10.92 23.54 -6.06
C GLU A 326 -10.03 23.43 -7.32
N LYS A 327 -8.79 22.97 -7.13
CA LYS A 327 -7.78 22.82 -8.19
C LYS A 327 -7.70 21.41 -8.74
N ILE A 328 -8.18 20.42 -7.99
CA ILE A 328 -8.12 19.01 -8.38
C ILE A 328 -9.51 18.55 -8.80
N PRO A 329 -9.69 17.91 -9.98
CA PRO A 329 -10.98 17.34 -10.35
C PRO A 329 -11.49 16.33 -9.31
N ARG A 330 -12.78 16.45 -8.95
CA ARG A 330 -13.46 15.45 -8.13
C ARG A 330 -13.98 14.34 -9.04
N VAL A 331 -13.81 13.10 -8.61
CA VAL A 331 -14.23 11.91 -9.35
C VAL A 331 -15.34 11.19 -8.59
N LYS A 332 -16.15 10.40 -9.29
CA LYS A 332 -17.32 9.73 -8.69
C LYS A 332 -16.92 8.77 -7.56
N ASN A 333 -16.00 7.87 -7.85
CA ASN A 333 -15.40 6.92 -6.91
C ASN A 333 -14.17 6.28 -7.57
N HIS A 334 -13.48 5.42 -6.81
CA HIS A 334 -12.22 4.82 -7.24
C HIS A 334 -12.36 3.83 -8.40
N ALA A 335 -13.39 2.98 -8.41
CA ALA A 335 -13.62 2.05 -9.52
C ALA A 335 -13.95 2.83 -10.81
N TRP A 336 -14.82 3.83 -10.70
CA TRP A 336 -15.20 4.71 -11.81
C TRP A 336 -13.98 5.42 -12.40
N ASP A 337 -13.06 5.93 -11.58
CA ASP A 337 -11.88 6.67 -12.04
C ASP A 337 -11.02 5.82 -13.00
N TRP A 338 -10.74 4.57 -12.63
CA TRP A 338 -10.00 3.64 -13.48
C TRP A 338 -10.76 3.19 -14.71
N ILE A 339 -12.05 2.87 -14.59
CA ILE A 339 -12.88 2.49 -15.74
C ILE A 339 -12.99 3.64 -16.74
N ASN A 340 -13.17 4.87 -16.25
CA ASN A 340 -13.24 6.06 -17.08
C ASN A 340 -11.90 6.31 -17.78
N ALA A 341 -10.77 6.16 -17.07
CA ALA A 341 -9.44 6.27 -17.66
C ALA A 341 -9.23 5.24 -18.80
N ILE A 342 -9.66 3.99 -18.60
CA ILE A 342 -9.63 2.95 -19.66
C ILE A 342 -10.45 3.40 -20.87
N LYS A 343 -11.71 3.79 -20.68
CA LYS A 343 -12.64 4.12 -21.78
C LYS A 343 -12.25 5.38 -22.56
N THR A 344 -11.54 6.30 -21.93
CA THR A 344 -11.15 7.59 -22.52
C THR A 344 -9.69 7.64 -22.97
N GLY A 345 -8.91 6.59 -22.71
CA GLY A 345 -7.46 6.60 -22.94
C GLY A 345 -6.69 7.54 -22.02
N GLY A 346 -7.26 7.86 -20.84
CA GLY A 346 -6.68 8.74 -19.84
C GLY A 346 -5.81 8.03 -18.80
N LYS A 347 -5.55 8.73 -17.68
CA LYS A 347 -4.89 8.15 -16.49
C LYS A 347 -5.84 8.21 -15.30
N ALA A 348 -5.89 7.13 -14.52
CA ALA A 348 -6.57 7.13 -13.23
C ALA A 348 -5.76 7.97 -12.23
N GLY A 349 -6.41 8.50 -11.18
CA GLY A 349 -5.75 9.33 -10.17
C GLY A 349 -4.57 8.61 -9.51
N SER A 350 -4.81 7.39 -9.02
CA SER A 350 -3.78 6.58 -8.36
C SER A 350 -3.08 5.59 -9.31
N ASN A 351 -2.71 6.03 -10.51
CA ASN A 351 -1.97 5.18 -11.44
C ASN A 351 -0.56 4.80 -10.91
N PHE A 352 0.10 3.81 -11.52
CA PHE A 352 1.38 3.30 -10.99
C PHE A 352 2.56 4.28 -11.06
N ASP A 353 2.48 5.40 -11.80
CA ASP A 353 3.49 6.47 -11.71
C ASP A 353 3.41 7.21 -10.36
N PHE A 354 2.23 7.25 -9.74
CA PHE A 354 2.01 7.78 -8.38
C PHE A 354 2.07 6.68 -7.31
N GLY A 355 1.29 5.62 -7.50
CA GLY A 355 1.16 4.52 -6.55
C GLY A 355 2.45 3.71 -6.36
N GLY A 356 3.31 3.66 -7.38
CA GLY A 356 4.61 3.00 -7.32
C GLY A 356 5.55 3.64 -6.29
N PRO A 357 5.92 4.93 -6.45
CA PRO A 357 6.71 5.66 -5.45
C PRO A 357 6.13 5.61 -4.02
N LEU A 358 4.80 5.74 -3.88
CA LEU A 358 4.12 5.62 -2.59
C LEU A 358 4.34 4.24 -1.94
N ALA A 359 4.11 3.16 -2.70
CA ALA A 359 4.35 1.80 -2.23
C ALA A 359 5.84 1.55 -1.93
N GLN A 360 6.74 2.01 -2.81
CA GLN A 360 8.19 1.92 -2.62
C GLN A 360 8.60 2.53 -1.27
N CYS A 361 8.08 3.71 -0.92
CA CYS A 361 8.40 4.35 0.34
C CYS A 361 7.99 3.49 1.56
N GLY A 362 6.79 2.91 1.54
CA GLY A 362 6.35 1.99 2.60
C GLY A 362 7.24 0.74 2.69
N LEU A 363 7.63 0.17 1.55
CA LEU A 363 8.48 -1.02 1.49
C LEU A 363 9.93 -0.75 1.94
N LEU A 364 10.47 0.46 1.73
CA LEU A 364 11.74 0.85 2.33
C LEU A 364 11.65 0.84 3.87
N GLY A 365 10.51 1.23 4.43
CA GLY A 365 10.21 1.06 5.86
C GLY A 365 10.18 -0.41 6.28
N ALA A 366 9.55 -1.28 5.48
CA ALA A 366 9.54 -2.72 5.74
C ALA A 366 10.96 -3.33 5.74
N VAL A 367 11.87 -2.86 4.89
CA VAL A 367 13.28 -3.26 4.92
C VAL A 367 13.97 -2.74 6.19
N ALA A 368 13.75 -1.48 6.56
CA ALA A 368 14.37 -0.90 7.75
C ALA A 368 14.01 -1.64 9.05
N ILE A 369 12.79 -2.19 9.18
CA ILE A 369 12.38 -3.01 10.33
C ILE A 369 13.31 -4.22 10.56
N ARG A 370 13.95 -4.74 9.51
CA ARG A 370 14.89 -5.87 9.61
C ARG A 370 16.23 -5.48 10.23
N PHE A 371 16.52 -4.18 10.30
CA PHE A 371 17.76 -3.61 10.81
C PHE A 371 17.46 -2.50 11.83
N PRO A 372 16.82 -2.85 12.96
CA PRO A 372 16.41 -1.84 13.93
C PRO A 372 17.64 -1.09 14.48
N GLY A 373 17.53 0.24 14.56
CA GLY A 373 18.62 1.11 15.00
C GLY A 373 19.57 1.57 13.89
N GLU A 374 19.52 0.98 12.70
CA GLU A 374 20.35 1.39 11.57
C GLU A 374 19.71 2.52 10.76
N THR A 375 20.53 3.46 10.28
CA THR A 375 20.08 4.48 9.33
C THR A 375 20.47 4.06 7.92
N LEU A 376 19.47 3.67 7.12
CA LEU A 376 19.66 3.24 5.74
C LEU A 376 19.50 4.44 4.80
N ARG A 377 20.57 4.81 4.09
CA ARG A 377 20.57 5.89 3.08
C ARG A 377 20.23 5.31 1.73
N TRP A 378 19.24 5.88 1.06
CA TRP A 378 18.68 5.37 -0.19
C TRP A 378 19.12 6.22 -1.38
N ASP A 379 19.61 5.56 -2.43
CA ASP A 379 19.79 6.15 -3.75
C ASP A 379 18.66 5.67 -4.66
N ASN A 380 17.74 6.59 -4.98
CA ASN A 380 16.56 6.25 -5.79
C ASN A 380 16.90 5.96 -7.25
N ALA A 381 17.94 6.57 -7.79
CA ALA A 381 18.36 6.34 -9.18
C ALA A 381 18.99 4.95 -9.30
N ALA A 382 19.91 4.62 -8.39
CA ALA A 382 20.54 3.31 -8.32
C ALA A 382 19.56 2.20 -7.87
N GLY A 383 18.50 2.55 -7.14
CA GLY A 383 17.55 1.60 -6.58
C GLY A 383 18.19 0.73 -5.48
N SER A 384 19.07 1.32 -4.67
CA SER A 384 19.80 0.59 -3.61
C SER A 384 20.16 1.48 -2.41
N PHE A 385 20.46 0.83 -1.29
CA PHE A 385 21.02 1.48 -0.10
C PHE A 385 22.54 1.66 -0.22
N THR A 386 23.02 2.85 0.14
CA THR A 386 24.45 3.24 0.06
C THR A 386 25.19 3.15 1.39
N SER A 387 24.48 3.24 2.54
CA SER A 387 25.11 3.23 3.86
C SER A 387 25.26 1.86 4.51
N PHE A 388 24.54 0.83 4.03
CA PHE A 388 24.53 -0.50 4.65
C PHE A 388 24.23 -1.61 3.63
N GLY A 389 25.29 -2.29 3.17
CA GLY A 389 25.23 -3.32 2.13
C GLY A 389 24.22 -4.45 2.37
N PRO A 390 24.13 -5.04 3.59
CA PRO A 390 23.21 -6.16 3.85
C PRO A 390 21.73 -5.83 3.62
N ALA A 391 21.31 -4.56 3.73
CA ALA A 391 19.92 -4.18 3.48
C ALA A 391 19.49 -4.41 2.03
N ASN A 392 20.43 -4.37 1.09
CA ASN A 392 20.16 -4.60 -0.33
C ASN A 392 19.68 -6.03 -0.63
N ALA A 393 19.98 -7.01 0.25
CA ALA A 393 19.50 -8.38 0.11
C ALA A 393 17.97 -8.50 0.24
N TYR A 394 17.31 -7.50 0.83
CA TYR A 394 15.86 -7.48 1.04
C TYR A 394 15.10 -6.57 0.06
N LEU A 395 15.79 -6.01 -0.95
CA LEU A 395 15.15 -5.25 -2.03
C LEU A 395 14.50 -6.14 -3.08
N ARG A 396 14.82 -7.45 -3.07
CA ARG A 396 14.41 -8.47 -4.03
C ARG A 396 14.10 -9.76 -3.30
N THR A 397 13.13 -10.52 -3.81
CA THR A 397 12.87 -11.90 -3.41
C THR A 397 13.34 -12.82 -4.52
N PRO A 398 14.15 -13.86 -4.24
CA PRO A 398 14.52 -14.83 -5.27
C PRO A 398 13.27 -15.62 -5.69
N TYR A 399 13.00 -15.66 -6.99
CA TYR A 399 11.87 -16.40 -7.51
C TYR A 399 12.22 -17.88 -7.73
N ARG A 400 11.23 -18.74 -7.50
CA ARG A 400 11.28 -20.15 -7.87
C ARG A 400 11.33 -20.32 -9.39
N GLU A 401 11.95 -21.40 -9.84
CA GLU A 401 11.94 -21.77 -11.25
C GLU A 401 10.50 -21.88 -11.79
N GLY A 402 10.28 -21.42 -13.03
CA GLY A 402 8.96 -21.38 -13.68
C GLY A 402 8.10 -20.16 -13.34
N TRP A 403 8.56 -19.30 -12.43
CA TRP A 403 7.94 -17.99 -12.17
C TRP A 403 8.80 -16.90 -12.82
N VAL A 404 8.18 -16.09 -13.68
CA VAL A 404 8.91 -15.08 -14.43
C VAL A 404 9.40 -14.02 -13.45
N SER A 405 10.72 -13.75 -13.46
CA SER A 405 11.25 -12.54 -12.85
C SER A 405 10.70 -11.39 -13.65
#